data_AF-A0A4S0JWC0-F1
#
_entry.id   AF-A0A4S0JWC0-F1
#
_cell.length_a   1.000
_cell.length_b   1.000
_cell.length_c   1.000
_cell.angle_alpha   90.00
_cell.angle_beta   90.00
_cell.angle_gamma   90.00
#
_symmetry.space_group_name_H-M   'P 1'
#
loop_
_entity.id
_entity.type
_entity.pdbx_description
1 polymer ?
#
loop_
_entity_poly.entity_id
_entity_poly.type
_entity_poly.pdbx_seq_one_letter_code
_entity_poly.pdbx_strand_id
1 'polypeptide(L)'
;PAGERADAGWRGEDETSIGKGDVNPNQLQRYIDNGGFWHHDFTDDQRYYKMANRSYLDFAVQLGFIPKAEPIVFQLYSEPMQRFRLAARGHGRVVPPQSQRERVETYMDPLPFWYMPFEEAAVDLKKYPLHALTQ
;
A
#
# COMPACT_ATOMS: atom_id res chain seq x y z
N PRO A 1 14.56 24.89 -4.12
CA PRO A 1 14.92 23.96 -3.03
C PRO A 1 14.78 22.51 -3.53
N ALA A 2 15.92 21.83 -3.71
CA ALA A 2 16.00 20.46 -4.20
C ALA A 2 15.26 19.52 -3.24
N GLY A 3 14.03 19.14 -3.61
CA GLY A 3 13.26 18.16 -2.86
C GLY A 3 13.78 16.77 -3.22
N GLU A 4 14.36 16.07 -2.26
CA GLU A 4 14.66 14.65 -2.35
C GLU A 4 13.41 13.89 -2.82
N ARG A 5 13.41 13.41 -4.06
CA ARG A 5 12.39 12.49 -4.58
C ARG A 5 12.97 11.09 -4.56
N ALA A 6 12.35 10.20 -3.79
CA ALA A 6 12.64 8.78 -3.85
C ALA A 6 12.11 8.23 -5.18
N ASP A 7 12.99 8.01 -6.16
CA ASP A 7 12.71 7.14 -7.30
C ASP A 7 13.75 6.04 -7.32
N ALA A 8 13.32 4.83 -7.59
CA ALA A 8 14.21 3.71 -7.87
C ALA A 8 15.12 4.06 -9.06
N GLY A 9 16.44 4.07 -8.84
CA GLY A 9 17.42 4.50 -9.84
C GLY A 9 18.77 4.85 -9.21
N TRP A 10 19.75 5.18 -10.06
CA TRP A 10 21.02 5.77 -9.61
C TRP A 10 20.81 7.17 -9.02
N ARG A 11 21.61 7.53 -8.01
CA ARG A 11 21.56 8.82 -7.29
C ARG A 11 22.97 9.27 -6.92
N GLY A 12 23.09 10.55 -6.60
CA GLY A 12 24.36 11.20 -6.30
C GLY A 12 25.11 11.60 -7.57
N GLU A 13 25.98 12.61 -7.44
CA GLU A 13 26.83 13.08 -8.55
C GLU A 13 27.86 12.03 -9.00
N ASP A 14 28.25 11.14 -8.09
CA ASP A 14 29.19 10.04 -8.29
C ASP A 14 28.49 8.70 -8.63
N GLU A 15 27.16 8.69 -8.68
CA GLU A 15 26.33 7.53 -9.03
C GLU A 15 26.48 6.32 -8.09
N THR A 16 27.03 6.52 -6.89
CA THR A 16 27.26 5.45 -5.91
C THR A 16 26.02 5.17 -5.05
N SER A 17 25.08 6.12 -5.00
CA SER A 17 23.85 6.00 -4.23
C SER A 17 22.70 5.48 -5.08
N ILE A 18 21.69 4.89 -4.45
CA ILE A 18 20.50 4.38 -5.11
C ILE A 18 19.22 4.83 -4.41
N GLY A 19 18.15 5.05 -5.17
CA GLY A 19 16.83 5.39 -4.65
C GLY A 19 16.70 6.82 -4.16
N LYS A 20 16.96 7.01 -2.86
CA LYS A 20 16.89 8.32 -2.22
C LYS A 20 18.27 8.97 -2.21
N GLY A 21 18.36 10.22 -2.70
CA GLY A 21 19.59 11.01 -2.70
C GLY A 21 19.54 12.16 -3.69
N ASP A 22 20.68 12.83 -3.87
CA ASP A 22 20.83 13.93 -4.83
C ASP A 22 20.62 13.46 -6.27
N VAL A 23 20.28 14.43 -7.13
CA VAL A 23 20.04 14.18 -8.56
C VAL A 23 21.35 13.74 -9.22
N ASN A 24 21.32 12.62 -9.93
CA ASN A 24 22.41 12.21 -10.80
C ASN A 24 22.33 13.01 -12.13
N PRO A 25 23.35 13.82 -12.49
CA PRO A 25 23.34 14.57 -13.75
C PRO A 25 23.33 13.66 -15.00
N ASN A 26 23.83 12.42 -14.89
CA ASN A 26 23.92 11.45 -15.98
C ASN A 26 22.77 10.43 -15.96
N GLN A 27 21.72 10.65 -15.16
CA GLN A 27 20.64 9.69 -14.95
C GLN A 27 20.07 9.14 -16.26
N LEU A 28 19.74 10.02 -17.22
CA LEU A 28 19.16 9.62 -18.50
C LEU A 28 20.09 8.70 -19.29
N GLN A 29 21.39 9.02 -19.34
CA GLN A 29 22.38 8.20 -20.05
C GLN A 29 22.48 6.81 -19.41
N ARG A 30 22.46 6.73 -18.07
CA ARG A 30 22.46 5.45 -17.35
C ARG A 30 21.26 4.57 -17.70
N TYR A 31 20.06 5.15 -17.81
CA TYR A 31 18.91 4.38 -18.26
C TYR A 31 19.06 3.94 -19.72
N ILE A 32 19.56 4.78 -20.63
CA ILE A 32 19.79 4.39 -22.03
C ILE A 32 20.76 3.19 -22.10
N ASP A 33 21.90 3.29 -21.42
CA ASP A 33 22.94 2.26 -21.40
C ASP A 33 22.42 0.94 -20.78
N ASN A 34 21.48 1.03 -19.83
CA ASN A 34 20.90 -0.11 -19.13
C ASN A 34 19.54 -0.56 -19.72
N GLY A 35 19.23 -0.20 -20.97
CA GLY A 35 18.04 -0.67 -21.67
C GLY A 35 16.71 -0.07 -21.21
N GLY A 36 16.76 1.09 -20.58
CA GLY A 36 15.59 1.88 -20.15
C GLY A 36 15.07 1.52 -18.76
N PHE A 37 15.74 0.65 -18.01
CA PHE A 37 15.33 0.28 -16.66
C PHE A 37 16.49 0.27 -15.68
N TRP A 38 16.17 0.36 -14.39
CA TRP A 38 17.09 0.16 -13.28
C TRP A 38 16.71 -1.14 -12.58
N HIS A 39 17.72 -1.88 -12.13
CA HIS A 39 17.55 -3.14 -11.41
C HIS A 39 18.48 -3.19 -10.21
N HIS A 40 18.02 -3.81 -9.12
CA HIS A 40 18.80 -4.07 -7.93
C HIS A 40 18.51 -5.47 -7.41
N ASP A 41 19.56 -6.27 -7.28
CA ASP A 41 19.47 -7.60 -6.73
C ASP A 41 19.54 -7.58 -5.21
N PHE A 42 18.58 -8.26 -4.58
CA PHE A 42 18.61 -8.50 -3.15
C PHE A 42 19.71 -9.50 -2.80
N THR A 43 20.42 -9.20 -1.71
CA THR A 43 21.31 -10.17 -1.05
C THR A 43 20.53 -11.39 -0.58
N ASP A 44 21.20 -12.53 -0.40
CA ASP A 44 20.54 -13.79 -0.06
C ASP A 44 19.69 -13.68 1.21
N ASP A 45 20.16 -12.94 2.21
CA ASP A 45 19.48 -12.72 3.47
C ASP A 45 18.28 -11.78 3.35
N GLN A 46 18.12 -11.00 2.28
CA GLN A 46 16.99 -10.06 2.07
C GLN A 46 15.79 -10.65 1.33
N ARG A 47 15.92 -11.87 0.77
CA ARG A 47 14.95 -12.41 -0.19
C ARG A 47 13.60 -12.78 0.42
N TYR A 48 13.58 -13.20 1.67
CA TYR A 48 12.42 -13.82 2.31
C TYR A 48 11.99 -13.09 3.58
N TYR A 49 10.76 -13.35 4.00
CA TYR A 49 10.18 -12.86 5.26
C TYR A 49 10.27 -11.33 5.43
N LYS A 50 10.06 -10.60 4.33
CA LYS A 50 10.26 -9.15 4.19
C LYS A 50 9.57 -8.31 5.27
N MET A 51 8.44 -8.78 5.80
CA MET A 51 7.71 -8.09 6.86
C MET A 51 8.48 -8.00 8.19
N ALA A 52 9.43 -8.89 8.46
CA ALA A 52 10.20 -8.90 9.72
C ALA A 52 11.70 -9.15 9.52
N ASN A 53 12.14 -9.18 8.27
CA ASN A 53 13.55 -9.31 7.92
C ASN A 53 14.26 -7.98 8.10
N ARG A 54 15.17 -7.92 9.08
CA ARG A 54 15.85 -6.67 9.43
C ARG A 54 16.67 -6.09 8.28
N SER A 55 17.43 -6.93 7.57
CA SER A 55 18.27 -6.52 6.44
C SER A 55 17.44 -5.90 5.32
N TYR A 56 16.29 -6.51 5.00
CA TYR A 56 15.37 -5.95 4.01
C TYR A 56 14.70 -4.65 4.50
N LEU A 57 14.29 -4.60 5.77
CA LEU A 57 13.61 -3.43 6.32
C LEU A 57 14.53 -2.21 6.38
N ASP A 58 15.81 -2.39 6.74
CA ASP A 58 16.82 -1.33 6.72
C ASP A 58 17.04 -0.83 5.28
N PHE A 59 17.14 -1.74 4.31
CA PHE A 59 17.21 -1.40 2.89
C PHE A 59 15.96 -0.63 2.40
N ALA A 60 14.77 -1.04 2.81
CA ALA A 60 13.51 -0.38 2.45
C ALA A 60 13.42 1.05 3.02
N VAL A 61 13.98 1.30 4.21
CA VAL A 61 14.13 2.66 4.76
C VAL A 61 15.11 3.47 3.92
N GLN A 62 16.26 2.90 3.56
CA GLN A 62 17.27 3.58 2.74
C GLN A 62 16.70 4.05 1.40
N LEU A 63 15.88 3.21 0.73
CA LEU A 63 15.20 3.58 -0.51
C LEU A 63 13.99 4.51 -0.31
N GLY A 64 13.55 4.73 0.93
CA GLY A 64 12.39 5.56 1.25
C GLY A 64 11.03 4.88 1.04
N PHE A 65 10.98 3.55 0.96
CA PHE A 65 9.72 2.79 0.83
C PHE A 65 8.89 2.79 2.12
N ILE A 66 9.58 2.76 3.26
CA ILE A 66 8.96 2.79 4.60
C ILE A 66 9.70 3.80 5.48
N PRO A 67 9.02 4.42 6.45
CA PRO A 67 9.63 5.45 7.29
C PRO A 67 10.60 4.89 8.34
N LYS A 68 10.44 3.62 8.75
CA LYS A 68 11.23 2.96 9.80
C LYS A 68 11.35 1.46 9.54
N ALA A 69 12.46 0.88 9.99
CA ALA A 69 12.78 -0.53 9.83
C ALA A 69 12.17 -1.38 10.97
N GLU A 70 10.86 -1.24 11.18
CA GLU A 70 10.12 -1.98 12.21
C GLU A 70 9.32 -3.12 11.56
N PRO A 71 9.12 -4.26 12.25
CA PRO A 71 8.30 -5.33 11.71
C PRO A 71 6.90 -4.88 11.32
N ILE A 72 6.48 -5.22 10.10
CA ILE A 72 5.14 -4.96 9.58
C ILE A 72 4.22 -6.08 10.07
N VAL A 73 3.41 -5.78 11.08
CA VAL A 73 2.48 -6.76 11.67
C VAL A 73 1.16 -6.75 10.90
N PHE A 74 0.80 -7.90 10.35
CA PHE A 74 -0.51 -8.11 9.72
C PHE A 74 -1.56 -8.35 10.81
N GLN A 75 -2.48 -7.40 10.96
CA GLN A 75 -3.63 -7.56 11.84
C GLN A 75 -4.78 -8.20 11.04
N LEU A 76 -5.03 -9.48 11.28
CA LEU A 76 -6.19 -10.15 10.70
C LEU A 76 -7.51 -9.58 11.25
N TYR A 77 -7.49 -9.16 12.51
CA TYR A 77 -8.63 -8.56 13.17
C TYR A 77 -8.43 -7.04 13.28
N SER A 78 -9.39 -6.27 12.76
CA SER A 78 -9.38 -4.82 12.82
C SER A 78 -10.26 -4.30 13.95
N GLU A 79 -9.62 -3.95 15.07
CA GLU A 79 -10.28 -3.29 16.21
C GLU A 79 -11.00 -1.98 15.80
N PRO A 80 -10.46 -1.13 14.90
CA PRO A 80 -11.22 0.00 14.37
C PRO A 80 -12.54 -0.41 13.71
N MET A 81 -12.56 -1.46 12.90
CA MET A 81 -13.80 -1.94 12.25
C MET A 81 -14.80 -2.48 13.28
N GLN A 82 -14.32 -3.24 14.28
CA GLN A 82 -15.18 -3.72 15.36
C GLN A 82 -15.88 -2.57 16.09
N ARG A 83 -15.18 -1.46 16.36
CA ARG A 83 -15.77 -0.29 17.03
C ARG A 83 -16.90 0.32 16.21
N PHE A 84 -16.75 0.42 14.88
CA PHE A 84 -17.84 0.89 14.01
C PHE A 84 -19.03 -0.08 14.04
N ARG A 85 -18.77 -1.38 14.01
CA ARG A 85 -19.82 -2.41 14.10
C ARG A 85 -20.57 -2.36 15.43
N LEU A 86 -19.86 -2.19 16.54
CA LEU A 86 -20.44 -2.02 17.87
C LEU A 86 -21.27 -0.73 17.97
N ALA A 87 -20.83 0.36 17.36
CA ALA A 87 -21.61 1.60 17.28
C ALA A 87 -22.93 1.41 16.53
N ALA A 88 -22.94 0.64 15.44
CA ALA A 88 -24.17 0.29 14.73
C ALA A 88 -25.14 -0.54 15.57
N ARG A 89 -24.60 -1.38 16.47
CA ARG A 89 -25.35 -2.18 17.47
C ARG A 89 -25.78 -1.37 18.70
N GLY A 90 -25.49 -0.07 18.75
CA GLY A 90 -25.90 0.82 19.84
C GLY A 90 -24.92 0.90 21.01
N HIS A 91 -23.69 0.39 20.87
CA HIS A 91 -22.65 0.53 21.89
C HIS A 91 -21.82 1.79 21.66
N GLY A 92 -21.59 2.56 22.73
CA GLY A 92 -20.74 3.75 22.71
C GLY A 92 -21.52 5.06 22.59
N ARG A 93 -20.80 6.18 22.63
CA ARG A 93 -21.39 7.54 22.66
C ARG A 93 -21.90 8.02 21.30
N VAL A 94 -21.35 7.49 20.22
CA VAL A 94 -21.66 7.89 18.84
C VAL A 94 -22.23 6.67 18.14
N VAL A 95 -23.44 6.81 17.61
CA VAL A 95 -24.12 5.77 16.82
C VAL A 95 -24.35 6.28 15.41
N PRO A 96 -24.24 5.43 14.36
CA PRO A 96 -24.48 5.87 13.00
C PRO A 96 -25.96 6.23 12.79
N PRO A 97 -26.26 7.11 11.81
CA PRO A 97 -27.63 7.42 11.40
C PRO A 97 -28.42 6.16 11.09
N GLN A 98 -29.72 6.17 11.37
CA GLN A 98 -30.59 4.99 11.23
C GLN A 98 -30.51 4.37 9.82
N SER A 99 -30.46 5.20 8.78
CA SER A 99 -30.34 4.77 7.37
C SER A 99 -29.03 4.05 7.03
N GLN A 100 -28.01 4.15 7.88
CA GLN A 100 -26.68 3.56 7.66
C GLN A 100 -26.35 2.44 8.64
N ARG A 101 -27.15 2.22 9.70
CA ARG A 101 -26.83 1.23 10.75
C ARG A 101 -26.62 -0.16 10.19
N GLU A 102 -27.57 -0.66 9.40
CA GLU A 102 -27.50 -2.00 8.82
C GLU A 102 -26.26 -2.17 7.93
N ARG A 103 -25.95 -1.16 7.11
CA ARG A 103 -24.76 -1.17 6.26
C ARG A 103 -23.48 -1.22 7.09
N VAL A 104 -23.37 -0.36 8.11
CA VAL A 104 -22.19 -0.33 9.00
C VAL A 104 -22.05 -1.67 9.74
N GLU A 105 -23.14 -2.21 10.27
CA GLU A 105 -23.12 -3.50 10.98
C GLU A 105 -22.71 -4.67 10.08
N THR A 106 -23.13 -4.64 8.82
CA THR A 106 -22.88 -5.71 7.84
C THR A 106 -21.44 -5.66 7.31
N TYR A 107 -20.97 -4.48 6.89
CA TYR A 107 -19.74 -4.35 6.11
C TYR A 107 -18.51 -3.98 6.92
N MET A 108 -18.65 -3.42 8.13
CA MET A 108 -17.51 -3.17 9.03
C MET A 108 -17.18 -4.41 9.88
N ASP A 109 -17.11 -5.58 9.26
CA ASP A 109 -16.67 -6.80 9.96
C ASP A 109 -15.19 -6.66 10.32
N PRO A 110 -14.78 -6.97 11.57
CA PRO A 110 -13.39 -6.90 11.94
C PRO A 110 -12.51 -7.94 11.26
N LEU A 111 -13.09 -8.99 10.68
CA LEU A 111 -12.37 -9.97 9.87
C LEU A 111 -12.61 -9.71 8.38
N PRO A 112 -11.58 -9.88 7.53
CA PRO A 112 -11.76 -9.83 6.09
C PRO A 112 -12.78 -10.87 5.62
N PHE A 113 -13.75 -10.42 4.85
CA PHE A 113 -14.71 -11.27 4.16
C PHE A 113 -15.02 -10.68 2.79
N TRP A 114 -15.53 -11.51 1.89
CA TRP A 114 -15.95 -11.06 0.58
C TRP A 114 -17.38 -10.52 0.61
N TYR A 115 -17.58 -9.38 -0.04
CA TYR A 115 -18.90 -8.86 -0.35
C TYR A 115 -18.90 -8.26 -1.76
N MET A 116 -20.06 -8.29 -2.42
CA MET A 116 -20.23 -7.67 -3.73
C MET A 116 -20.06 -6.14 -3.63
N PRO A 117 -19.27 -5.50 -4.51
CA PRO A 117 -19.18 -4.03 -4.57
C PRO A 117 -20.56 -3.38 -4.64
N PHE A 118 -20.75 -2.27 -3.94
CA PHE A 118 -22.08 -1.65 -3.85
C PHE A 118 -22.64 -1.19 -5.20
N GLU A 119 -21.77 -0.75 -6.11
CA GLU A 119 -22.17 -0.37 -7.46
C GLU A 119 -22.71 -1.58 -8.24
N GLU A 120 -22.04 -2.73 -8.13
CA GLU A 120 -22.48 -3.97 -8.77
C GLU A 120 -23.80 -4.47 -8.16
N ALA A 121 -23.93 -4.42 -6.84
CA ALA A 121 -25.15 -4.81 -6.14
C ALA A 121 -26.36 -3.90 -6.47
N ALA A 122 -26.11 -2.69 -6.98
CA ALA A 122 -27.15 -1.73 -7.35
C ALA A 122 -27.59 -1.83 -8.84
N VAL A 123 -26.90 -2.63 -9.66
CA VAL A 123 -27.15 -2.77 -11.10
C VAL A 123 -27.86 -4.08 -11.40
N ASP A 124 -28.79 -4.05 -12.38
CA ASP A 124 -29.39 -5.28 -12.91
C ASP A 124 -28.38 -6.04 -13.78
N LEU A 125 -27.74 -7.03 -13.19
CA LEU A 125 -26.73 -7.87 -13.83
C LEU A 125 -27.27 -8.70 -15.01
N LYS A 126 -28.59 -8.89 -15.13
CA LYS A 126 -29.18 -9.54 -16.32
C LYS A 126 -29.28 -8.56 -17.48
N LYS A 127 -29.61 -7.31 -17.19
CA LYS A 127 -29.72 -6.24 -18.19
C LYS A 127 -28.34 -5.72 -18.63
N TYR A 128 -27.38 -5.68 -17.72
CA TYR A 128 -26.01 -5.21 -17.95
C TYR A 128 -24.99 -6.27 -17.50
N PRO A 129 -24.79 -7.35 -18.29
CA PRO A 129 -23.93 -8.47 -17.91
C PRO A 129 -22.42 -8.19 -18.08
N LEU A 130 -22.04 -7.00 -18.53
CA LEU A 130 -20.65 -6.62 -18.82
C LEU A 130 -20.17 -5.57 -17.81
N HIS A 131 -18.99 -5.79 -17.25
CA HIS A 131 -18.30 -4.83 -16.39
C HIS A 131 -17.22 -4.11 -17.17
N ALA A 132 -17.29 -2.78 -17.23
CA ALA A 132 -16.22 -1.96 -17.78
C ALA A 132 -15.25 -1.58 -16.65
N LEU A 133 -13.97 -1.88 -16.83
CA LEU A 133 -12.89 -1.41 -15.96
C LEU A 133 -12.13 -0.31 -16.71
N THR A 134 -12.12 0.90 -16.18
CA THR A 134 -11.43 2.05 -16.75
C THR A 134 -10.27 2.47 -15.85
N GLN A 135 -9.10 2.72 -16.46
CA GLN A 135 -7.88 3.17 -15.79
C GLN A 135 -7.82 4.70 -15.70
#